data_AF-A0A9P6DAB7-F1
#
_entry.id   AF-A0A9P6DAB7-F1
#
_cell.length_a   1.000
_cell.length_b   1.000
_cell.length_c   1.000
_cell.angle_alpha   90.00
_cell.angle_beta   90.00
_cell.angle_gamma   90.00
#
_symmetry.space_group_name_H-M   'P 1'
#
loop_
_entity.id
_entity.type
_entity.pdbx_description
1 polymer ?
#
loop_
_entity_poly.entity_id
_entity_poly.type
_entity_poly.pdbx_seq_one_letter_code
_entity_poly.pdbx_strand_id
1 'polypeptide(L)'
;MAPRPGIKRIVDQEDLFADSLVPHYLQAKAKEERKDFFKAAFLLLFDRFPLQPEYMAKPVTLQSIRTATKRIKKSFGERIMKTASLHIGPPLGVEDWREYLTIPADRARRRKVWQECHGRIPSHHKYQYNIAFAEHDPVDPADADEVQF
;
A
#
# COMPACT_ATOMS: atom_id res chain seq x y z
N MET A 1 18.28 -15.51 14.81
CA MET A 1 16.81 -15.36 14.85
C MET A 1 16.28 -15.36 13.43
N ALA A 2 15.53 -16.39 13.03
CA ALA A 2 14.84 -16.37 11.74
C ALA A 2 13.67 -15.36 11.80
N PRO A 3 13.44 -14.55 10.75
CA PRO A 3 12.28 -13.67 10.72
C PRO A 3 11.00 -14.50 10.83
N ARG A 4 10.05 -14.05 11.66
CA ARG A 4 8.75 -14.71 11.84
C ARG A 4 8.07 -14.86 10.47
N PRO A 5 7.41 -16.00 10.19
CA PRO A 5 6.88 -16.34 8.86
C PRO A 5 5.89 -15.30 8.27
N GLY A 6 5.36 -14.39 9.07
CA GLY A 6 4.52 -13.27 8.62
C GLY A 6 5.28 -12.07 8.02
N ILE A 7 6.52 -11.80 8.45
CA ILE A 7 7.27 -10.60 8.03
C ILE A 7 7.69 -10.70 6.56
N LYS A 8 8.13 -11.89 6.10
CA LYS A 8 8.51 -12.11 4.69
C LYS A 8 7.35 -11.85 3.73
N ARG A 9 6.13 -12.28 4.08
CA ARG A 9 4.94 -12.14 3.22
C ARG A 9 4.50 -10.68 3.01
N ILE A 10 4.76 -9.78 3.96
CA ILE A 10 4.46 -8.35 3.83
C ILE A 10 5.50 -7.66 2.94
N VAL A 11 6.78 -8.00 3.11
CA VAL A 11 7.88 -7.47 2.28
C VAL A 11 7.66 -7.79 0.80
N ASP A 12 7.23 -9.01 0.47
CA ASP A 12 6.94 -9.40 -0.92
C ASP A 12 5.80 -8.56 -1.55
N GLN A 13 4.83 -8.10 -0.74
CA GLN A 13 3.70 -7.29 -1.23
C GLN A 13 4.04 -5.82 -1.35
N GLU A 14 4.83 -5.27 -0.42
CA GLU A 14 5.38 -3.92 -0.55
C GLU A 14 6.25 -3.82 -1.81
N ASP A 15 7.05 -4.86 -2.10
CA ASP A 15 7.86 -4.95 -3.31
C ASP A 15 7.00 -5.06 -4.58
N LEU A 16 5.97 -5.91 -4.60
CA LEU A 16 5.04 -5.99 -5.73
C LEU A 16 4.29 -4.67 -5.96
N PHE A 17 3.89 -4.00 -4.88
CA PHE A 17 3.27 -2.69 -4.97
C PHE A 17 4.26 -1.65 -5.52
N ALA A 18 5.49 -1.61 -5.01
CA ALA A 18 6.56 -0.74 -5.51
C ALA A 18 6.79 -0.95 -7.01
N ASP A 19 6.92 -2.21 -7.44
CA ASP A 19 7.14 -2.56 -8.84
C ASP A 19 5.95 -2.14 -9.73
N SER A 20 4.71 -2.26 -9.24
CA SER A 20 3.51 -1.80 -9.96
C SER A 20 3.49 -0.29 -10.22
N LEU A 21 4.20 0.51 -9.41
CA LEU A 21 4.25 1.96 -9.57
C LEU A 21 5.35 2.44 -10.53
N VAL A 22 6.23 1.54 -11.00
CA VAL A 22 7.37 1.90 -11.84
C VAL A 22 6.97 2.62 -13.14
N PRO A 23 5.94 2.19 -13.90
CA PRO A 23 5.53 2.90 -15.12
C PRO A 23 5.11 4.35 -14.84
N HIS A 24 4.37 4.56 -13.74
CA HIS A 24 3.93 5.89 -13.28
C HIS A 24 5.11 6.73 -12.77
N TYR A 25 6.08 6.11 -12.08
CA TYR A 25 7.31 6.78 -11.65
C TYR A 25 8.11 7.27 -12.86
N LEU A 26 8.23 6.48 -13.92
CA LEU A 26 8.94 6.87 -15.15
C LEU A 26 8.25 8.05 -15.82
N GLN A 27 6.91 8.09 -15.87
CA GLN A 27 6.15 9.24 -16.35
C GLN A 27 6.42 10.49 -15.50
N ALA A 28 6.35 10.39 -14.16
CA ALA A 28 6.65 11.49 -13.27
C ALA A 28 8.12 11.95 -13.36
N LYS A 29 9.06 11.01 -13.56
CA LYS A 29 10.48 11.32 -13.77
C LYS A 29 10.69 12.12 -15.05
N ALA A 30 10.03 11.74 -16.14
CA ALA A 30 10.11 12.45 -17.42
C ALA A 30 9.54 13.88 -17.33
N LYS A 31 8.52 14.11 -16.48
CA LYS A 31 7.92 15.42 -16.22
C LYS A 31 8.59 16.20 -15.06
N GLU A 32 9.70 15.71 -14.49
CA GLU A 32 10.38 16.28 -13.32
C GLU A 32 9.56 16.31 -12.01
N GLU A 33 8.49 15.53 -11.92
CA GLU A 33 7.51 15.51 -10.82
C GLU A 33 7.79 14.43 -9.75
N ARG A 34 9.02 13.92 -9.67
CA ARG A 34 9.39 12.79 -8.80
C ARG A 34 8.98 12.98 -7.33
N LYS A 35 9.10 14.21 -6.83
CA LYS A 35 8.77 14.54 -5.43
C LYS A 35 7.28 14.36 -5.15
N ASP A 36 6.43 14.84 -6.04
CA ASP A 36 4.98 14.77 -5.89
C ASP A 36 4.47 13.35 -6.09
N PHE A 37 5.08 12.62 -7.03
CA PHE A 37 4.87 11.18 -7.18
C PHE A 37 5.14 10.44 -5.87
N PHE A 38 6.32 10.64 -5.26
CA PHE A 38 6.65 9.93 -4.01
C PHE A 38 5.75 10.37 -2.86
N LYS A 39 5.33 11.63 -2.80
CA LYS A 39 4.36 12.09 -1.81
C LYS A 39 3.04 11.30 -1.92
N ALA A 40 2.50 11.15 -3.13
CA ALA A 40 1.28 10.37 -3.38
C ALA A 40 1.48 8.87 -3.13
N ALA A 41 2.57 8.29 -3.66
CA ALA A 41 2.91 6.88 -3.48
C ALA A 41 3.08 6.49 -2.01
N PHE A 42 3.70 7.34 -1.18
CA PHE A 42 3.81 7.09 0.25
C PHE A 42 2.47 7.14 0.97
N LEU A 43 1.52 7.98 0.55
CA LEU A 43 0.18 7.96 1.13
C LEU A 43 -0.50 6.62 0.87
N LEU A 44 -0.41 6.10 -0.35
CA LEU A 44 -0.96 4.79 -0.68
C LEU A 44 -0.23 3.65 0.03
N LEU A 45 1.09 3.74 0.18
CA LEU A 45 1.88 2.77 0.94
C LEU A 45 1.35 2.62 2.37
N PHE A 46 1.14 3.73 3.09
CA PHE A 46 0.64 3.66 4.47
C PHE A 46 -0.87 3.35 4.55
N ASP A 47 -1.64 3.62 3.51
CA ASP A 47 -3.05 3.19 3.42
C ASP A 47 -3.17 1.67 3.19
N ARG A 48 -2.30 1.09 2.35
CA ARG A 48 -2.27 -0.35 2.06
C ARG A 48 -1.57 -1.16 3.15
N PHE A 49 -0.53 -0.60 3.75
CA PHE A 49 0.38 -1.26 4.70
C PHE A 49 0.53 -0.36 5.95
N PRO A 50 -0.49 -0.30 6.81
CA PRO A 50 -0.42 0.49 8.03
C PRO A 50 0.68 -0.04 8.95
N LEU A 51 1.35 0.87 9.64
CA LEU A 51 2.36 0.53 10.63
C LEU A 51 1.71 -0.23 11.80
N GLN A 52 1.88 -1.54 11.87
CA GLN A 52 1.37 -2.32 13.01
C GLN A 52 2.31 -2.21 14.22
N PRO A 53 1.77 -2.07 15.44
CA PRO A 53 2.58 -2.01 16.67
C PRO A 53 3.52 -3.21 16.87
N GLU A 54 3.17 -4.36 16.30
CA GLU A 54 3.93 -5.60 16.35
C GLU A 54 5.25 -5.55 15.58
N TYR A 55 5.36 -4.65 14.60
CA TYR A 55 6.57 -4.42 13.80
C TYR A 55 7.44 -3.28 14.33
N MET A 56 6.98 -2.60 15.38
CA MET A 56 7.73 -1.53 16.04
C MET A 56 8.58 -2.08 17.18
N ALA A 57 9.77 -1.50 17.37
CA ALA A 57 10.56 -1.78 18.56
C ALA A 57 9.75 -1.39 19.81
N LYS A 58 9.64 -2.29 20.80
CA LYS A 58 9.02 -1.99 22.08
C LYS A 58 10.05 -1.31 23.01
N PRO A 59 9.69 -0.25 23.74
CA PRO A 59 8.37 0.40 23.76
C PRO A 59 8.09 1.26 22.50
N VAL A 60 6.82 1.29 22.07
CA VAL A 60 6.39 2.13 20.94
C VAL A 60 6.41 3.60 21.38
N THR A 61 7.37 4.35 20.86
CA THR A 61 7.51 5.80 21.08
C THR A 61 7.31 6.57 19.76
N LEU A 62 6.97 7.86 19.83
CA LEU A 62 6.90 8.73 18.65
C LEU A 62 8.20 8.69 17.83
N GLN A 63 9.35 8.60 18.51
CA GLN A 63 10.65 8.51 17.84
C GLN A 63 10.84 7.18 17.12
N SER A 64 10.38 6.07 17.71
CA SER A 64 10.41 4.76 17.06
C SER A 64 9.51 4.73 15.81
N ILE A 65 8.33 5.36 15.87
CA ILE A 65 7.40 5.48 14.73
C ILE A 65 8.06 6.29 13.60
N ARG A 66 8.58 7.49 13.91
CA ARG A 66 9.28 8.34 12.92
C ARG A 66 10.44 7.62 12.25
N THR A 67 11.22 6.87 13.04
CA THR A 67 12.35 6.10 12.53
C THR A 67 11.90 4.97 11.60
N ALA A 68 10.85 4.23 11.99
CA ALA A 68 10.24 3.18 11.16
C ALA A 68 9.68 3.76 9.85
N THR A 69 8.89 4.83 9.91
CA THR A 69 8.36 5.54 8.73
C THR A 69 9.47 5.94 7.77
N LYS A 70 10.58 6.51 8.28
CA LYS A 70 11.70 6.95 7.44
C LYS A 70 12.38 5.76 6.74
N ARG A 71 12.57 4.64 7.45
CA ARG A 71 13.18 3.42 6.89
C ARG A 71 12.30 2.81 5.80
N ILE A 72 10.99 2.71 6.05
CA ILE A 72 10.03 2.16 5.08
C ILE A 72 9.97 3.02 3.83
N LYS A 73 9.82 4.35 3.97
CA LYS A 73 9.85 5.29 2.82
C LYS A 73 11.14 5.16 2.01
N LYS A 74 12.28 5.02 2.69
CA LYS A 74 13.59 4.86 2.04
C LYS A 74 13.64 3.53 1.26
N SER A 75 13.34 2.41 1.91
CA SER A 75 13.36 1.08 1.29
C SER A 75 12.43 1.00 0.09
N PHE A 76 11.19 1.50 0.24
CA PHE A 76 10.19 1.53 -0.81
C PHE A 76 10.62 2.40 -1.99
N GLY A 77 11.14 3.61 -1.72
CA GLY A 77 11.64 4.50 -2.76
C GLY A 77 12.86 3.93 -3.51
N GLU A 78 13.80 3.33 -2.77
CA GLU A 78 14.96 2.65 -3.35
C GLU A 78 14.55 1.49 -4.26
N ARG A 79 13.53 0.70 -3.87
CA ARG A 79 12.97 -0.36 -4.71
C ARG A 79 12.43 0.20 -6.03
N ILE A 80 11.55 1.20 -5.99
CA ILE A 80 10.98 1.83 -7.19
C ILE A 80 12.10 2.34 -8.11
N MET A 81 13.07 3.07 -7.56
CA MET A 81 14.17 3.63 -8.34
C MET A 81 15.07 2.54 -8.95
N LYS A 82 15.36 1.49 -8.20
CA LYS A 82 16.14 0.34 -8.67
C LYS A 82 15.41 -0.37 -9.81
N THR A 83 14.15 -0.74 -9.63
CA THR A 83 13.36 -1.40 -10.69
C THR A 83 13.22 -0.50 -11.93
N ALA A 84 12.97 0.80 -11.74
CA ALA A 84 12.92 1.77 -12.83
C ALA A 84 14.25 1.93 -13.57
N SER A 85 15.40 1.81 -12.90
CA SER A 85 16.72 1.86 -13.55
C SER A 85 17.01 0.66 -14.45
N LEU A 86 16.35 -0.47 -14.19
CA LEU A 86 16.44 -1.70 -14.99
C LEU A 86 15.39 -1.72 -16.13
N HIS A 87 14.45 -0.78 -16.12
CA HIS A 87 13.40 -0.71 -17.13
C HIS A 87 13.95 -0.06 -18.41
N ILE A 88 14.07 -0.86 -19.47
CA ILE A 88 14.54 -0.42 -20.79
C ILE A 88 13.30 -0.21 -21.66
N GLY A 89 12.79 1.03 -21.71
CA GLY A 89 11.67 1.39 -22.57
C GLY A 89 10.95 2.66 -22.13
N PRO A 90 10.27 3.38 -23.05
CA PRO A 90 9.42 4.52 -22.69
C PRO A 90 8.22 4.05 -21.84
N PRO A 91 7.66 4.90 -20.96
CA PRO A 91 6.46 4.57 -20.21
C PRO A 91 5.30 4.32 -21.18
N LEU A 92 4.84 3.06 -21.27
CA LEU A 92 3.81 2.64 -22.22
C LEU A 92 2.42 3.09 -21.75
N GLY A 93 1.80 4.04 -22.46
CA GLY A 93 0.34 4.23 -22.49
C GLY A 93 -0.40 4.25 -21.14
N VAL A 94 0.30 4.64 -20.07
CA VAL A 94 -0.25 4.57 -18.71
C VAL A 94 -1.11 5.81 -18.46
N GLU A 95 -2.25 5.60 -17.81
CA GLU A 95 -3.06 6.69 -17.23
C GLU A 95 -2.16 7.66 -16.42
N ASP A 96 -2.53 8.95 -16.39
CA ASP A 96 -1.75 9.94 -15.64
C ASP A 96 -1.59 9.49 -14.19
N TRP A 97 -0.34 9.46 -13.73
CA TRP A 97 0.00 9.00 -12.39
C TRP A 97 -0.78 9.73 -11.30
N ARG A 98 -1.18 11.00 -11.53
CA ARG A 98 -1.94 11.79 -10.56
C ARG A 98 -3.32 11.23 -10.29
N GLU A 99 -4.01 10.80 -11.34
CA GLU A 99 -5.34 10.21 -11.25
C GLU A 99 -5.24 8.79 -10.68
N TYR A 100 -4.21 8.06 -11.10
CA TYR A 100 -3.95 6.72 -10.61
C TYR A 100 -3.59 6.68 -9.12
N LEU A 101 -2.74 7.60 -8.65
CA LEU A 101 -2.19 7.62 -7.28
C LEU A 101 -3.06 8.38 -6.27
N THR A 102 -4.38 8.29 -6.39
CA THR A 102 -5.32 8.79 -5.37
C THR A 102 -5.79 7.67 -4.46
N ILE A 103 -6.07 7.97 -3.18
CA ILE A 103 -6.62 6.99 -2.23
C ILE A 103 -7.93 6.38 -2.76
N PRO A 104 -8.91 7.16 -3.25
CA PRO A 104 -10.16 6.61 -3.77
C PRO A 104 -9.96 5.67 -4.97
N ALA A 105 -9.15 6.07 -5.96
CA ALA A 105 -8.88 5.21 -7.13
C ALA A 105 -8.16 3.91 -6.72
N ASP A 106 -7.24 4.01 -5.76
CA ASP A 106 -6.51 2.86 -5.24
C ASP A 106 -7.39 1.86 -4.48
N ARG A 107 -8.29 2.37 -3.63
CA ARG A 107 -9.28 1.54 -2.92
C ARG A 107 -10.25 0.91 -3.90
N ALA A 108 -10.72 1.66 -4.92
CA ALA A 108 -11.60 1.12 -5.96
C ALA A 108 -10.95 -0.03 -6.75
N ARG A 109 -9.68 0.11 -7.15
CA ARG A 109 -8.93 -0.98 -7.80
C ARG A 109 -8.82 -2.22 -6.91
N ARG A 110 -8.53 -2.03 -5.62
CA ARG A 110 -8.52 -3.14 -4.64
C ARG A 110 -9.90 -3.80 -4.53
N ARG A 111 -10.99 -3.04 -4.41
CA ARG A 111 -12.36 -3.61 -4.36
C ARG A 111 -12.67 -4.43 -5.61
N LYS A 112 -12.30 -3.95 -6.80
CA LYS A 112 -12.46 -4.68 -8.07
C LYS A 112 -11.71 -6.01 -8.05
N VAL A 113 -10.44 -6.01 -7.64
CA VAL A 113 -9.64 -7.25 -7.53
C VAL A 113 -10.26 -8.24 -6.54
N TRP A 114 -10.80 -7.78 -5.41
CA TRP A 114 -11.52 -8.64 -4.45
C TRP A 114 -12.76 -9.28 -5.07
N GLN A 115 -13.55 -8.50 -5.82
CA GLN A 115 -14.74 -8.99 -6.52
C GLN A 115 -14.39 -10.01 -7.60
N GLU A 116 -13.38 -9.73 -8.42
CA GLU A 116 -12.87 -10.64 -9.46
C GLU A 116 -12.35 -11.95 -8.84
N CYS A 117 -11.81 -11.89 -7.63
CA CYS A 117 -11.38 -13.06 -6.87
C CYS A 117 -12.51 -13.73 -6.08
N HIS A 118 -13.78 -13.34 -6.27
CA HIS A 118 -14.95 -13.87 -5.54
C HIS A 118 -14.80 -13.84 -4.01
N GLY A 119 -14.19 -12.80 -3.45
CA GLY A 119 -13.91 -12.73 -2.00
C GLY A 119 -12.82 -13.70 -1.52
N ARG A 120 -12.20 -14.47 -2.42
CA ARG A 120 -11.07 -15.35 -2.11
C ARG A 120 -9.78 -14.58 -2.25
N ILE A 121 -9.63 -13.51 -1.47
CA ILE A 121 -8.31 -12.91 -1.36
C ILE A 121 -7.44 -13.80 -0.48
N PRO A 122 -6.19 -14.06 -0.88
CA PRO A 122 -5.25 -14.78 -0.06
C PRO A 122 -5.16 -14.16 1.34
N SER A 123 -5.14 -14.98 2.40
CA SER A 123 -5.16 -14.50 3.80
C SER A 123 -4.07 -13.47 4.14
N HIS A 124 -2.97 -13.47 3.39
CA HIS A 124 -1.85 -12.52 3.52
C HIS A 124 -2.13 -11.13 2.95
N HIS A 125 -3.12 -10.98 2.08
CA HIS A 125 -3.56 -9.70 1.51
C HIS A 125 -4.63 -9.03 2.39
N LYS A 126 -5.25 -9.74 3.33
CA LYS A 126 -6.44 -9.32 4.09
C LYS A 126 -6.35 -7.89 4.66
N TYR A 127 -5.17 -7.45 5.12
CA TYR A 127 -4.96 -6.09 5.63
C TYR A 127 -5.10 -4.98 4.59
N GLN A 128 -4.71 -5.23 3.33
CA GLN A 128 -4.89 -4.26 2.23
C GLN A 128 -6.37 -4.06 1.88
N TYR A 129 -7.22 -5.04 2.17
CA TYR A 129 -8.64 -5.04 1.77
C TYR A 129 -9.56 -4.65 2.92
N ASN A 130 -9.22 -4.95 4.18
CA ASN A 130 -9.95 -4.43 5.35
C ASN A 130 -10.05 -2.90 5.33
N ILE A 131 -9.00 -2.19 4.87
CA ILE A 131 -9.00 -0.72 4.74
C ILE A 131 -9.71 -0.27 3.46
N ALA A 132 -9.67 -1.07 2.39
CA ALA A 132 -10.40 -0.75 1.15
C ALA A 132 -11.93 -0.79 1.34
N PHE A 133 -12.44 -1.58 2.28
CA PHE A 133 -13.85 -1.64 2.67
C PHE A 133 -14.21 -0.73 3.87
N ALA A 134 -13.26 -0.07 4.53
CA ALA A 134 -13.51 0.74 5.73
C ALA A 134 -14.13 2.14 5.48
N GLU A 135 -14.71 2.41 4.31
CA GLU A 135 -15.47 3.64 4.08
C GLU A 135 -16.94 3.39 4.40
N HIS A 136 -17.31 3.63 5.66
CA HIS A 136 -18.67 3.62 6.18
C HIS A 136 -19.47 2.35 5.87
N ASP A 137 -19.36 1.32 6.72
CA ASP A 137 -20.58 0.58 7.03
C ASP A 137 -21.45 1.55 7.85
N PRO A 138 -22.64 1.98 7.38
CA PRO A 138 -23.69 2.24 8.34
C PRO A 138 -23.80 0.96 9.16
N VAL A 139 -23.73 1.07 10.48
CA VAL A 139 -24.14 -0.02 11.37
C VAL A 139 -25.48 -0.49 10.82
N ASP A 140 -25.52 -1.72 10.28
CA ASP A 140 -26.79 -2.32 9.95
C ASP A 140 -27.53 -2.38 11.29
N PRO A 141 -28.68 -1.71 11.46
CA PRO A 141 -29.42 -1.80 12.72
C PRO A 141 -29.79 -3.25 13.07
N ALA A 142 -29.69 -4.20 12.12
CA ALA A 142 -29.78 -5.64 12.39
C ALA A 142 -28.68 -6.19 13.30
N ASP A 143 -27.48 -5.59 13.33
CA ASP A 143 -26.37 -6.02 14.20
C ASP A 143 -26.42 -5.39 15.60
N ALA A 144 -27.35 -4.47 15.86
CA ALA A 144 -27.55 -3.87 17.19
C ALA A 144 -28.42 -4.73 18.13
N ASP A 145 -29.18 -5.68 17.59
CA ASP A 145 -30.13 -6.50 18.36
C ASP A 145 -29.55 -7.82 18.90
N GLU A 146 -28.31 -8.19 18.55
CA GLU A 146 -27.67 -9.42 19.07
C GLU A 146 -26.90 -9.23 20.40
N VAL A 147 -27.08 -8.11 21.10
CA VAL A 147 -26.58 -7.93 22.47
C VAL A 147 -27.72 -7.71 23.45
N GLN A 148 -28.64 -8.67 23.50
CA GLN A 148 -29.44 -8.93 24.70
C GLN A 148 -29.64 -10.44 24.87
N PHE A 149 -28.73 -11.09 25.59
CA PHE A 149 -29.01 -12.18 26.53
C PHE A 149 -27.89 -12.28 27.57
#